data_AF-A0A935Z9N8-F1
#
_entry.id   AF-A0A935Z9N8-F1
#
_cell.length_a   1.000
_cell.length_b   1.000
_cell.length_c   1.000
_cell.angle_alpha   90.00
_cell.angle_beta   90.00
_cell.angle_gamma   90.00
#
_symmetry.space_group_name_H-M   'P 1'
#
loop_
_entity.id
_entity.type
_entity.pdbx_description
1 polymer ?
#
loop_
_entity_poly.entity_id
_entity_poly.type
_entity_poly.pdbx_seq_one_letter_code
_entity_poly.pdbx_strand_id
1 'polypeptide(L)'
;MREGRWLRRTIVVLPLLLLAVVAWWAWRSKPGPTPGSTRPAAEPPAAQAPETWRRRRAVDARTCASHAATTCKDGDAWWIDACGELEGPAQDCGAQRCVSGECRAPAAAECGDVSAFGRCERDVARTCLVDRLIEVDCRARGARCVMGSEGPMCRAPSSDDCTPGSPPRCQGQTLRSCVDGRWQAFACEATGGVCLPAAGARPARCVFALPVVDPACDACGCDDESGEEICDGVDNDGDGAVDEGVECEPVPILAVVVAARDGQPSAGEDEVIAAIAELNAAFARDDGGGLAFELAQRIEVVAPELLELDQGERNTIIDVDEWLARRGQATESIGFHVPVLFTDGLEVDGVARPGLSTVPNGSCGGERRVWERQPPVGYVALAQTRWSSTLAHEMGHFLGLCHTHEAPAPVERVAAGDDLDAAPRCDEHCPDDTDGICDTAYDPGPAMCSVDGECAVHCSTGDRPDVGNMMAYYPDCRTGFSYEQMRWMRRTLAQRRAWEPCLRTPGCSCDPAAQGCPAGMTCVPFDGGDGAATTAWRCDLDGAANPGGRCGGAIACGHGSICVGTPDDDRRCTRICTPGVTACRCEGATDLGVHVCADDLGLE
;
A
#
# COMPACT_ATOMS: atom_id res chain seq x y z
N MET A 1 -58.14 -27.31 -8.59
CA MET A 1 -58.39 -26.51 -9.80
C MET A 1 -57.76 -25.13 -9.61
N ARG A 2 -56.50 -24.96 -10.04
CA ARG A 2 -55.71 -23.72 -9.90
C ARG A 2 -55.22 -23.29 -11.28
N GLU A 3 -56.09 -22.66 -12.05
CA GLU A 3 -55.71 -21.88 -13.24
C GLU A 3 -56.58 -20.61 -13.20
N GLY A 4 -55.95 -19.43 -13.13
CA GLY A 4 -56.72 -18.18 -13.04
C GLY A 4 -56.01 -16.97 -12.40
N ARG A 5 -54.69 -17.01 -12.16
CA ARG A 5 -53.94 -15.83 -11.65
C ARG A 5 -52.91 -15.24 -12.62
N TRP A 6 -52.68 -15.86 -13.77
CA TRP A 6 -51.63 -15.41 -14.69
C TRP A 6 -52.05 -14.30 -15.66
N LEU A 7 -53.33 -14.19 -16.04
CA LEU A 7 -53.76 -13.19 -17.04
C LEU A 7 -53.89 -11.73 -16.53
N ARG A 8 -53.85 -11.48 -15.22
CA ARG A 8 -54.01 -10.10 -14.68
C ARG A 8 -52.70 -9.33 -14.49
N ARG A 9 -51.53 -10.00 -14.54
CA ARG A 9 -50.23 -9.30 -14.39
C ARG A 9 -49.68 -8.78 -15.72
N THR A 10 -50.04 -9.39 -16.85
CA THR A 10 -49.52 -8.99 -18.17
C THR A 10 -50.12 -7.67 -18.69
N ILE A 11 -51.33 -7.29 -18.25
CA ILE A 11 -52.01 -6.07 -18.74
C ILE A 11 -51.42 -4.78 -18.14
N VAL A 12 -50.73 -4.84 -17.00
CA VAL A 12 -50.16 -3.63 -16.34
C VAL A 12 -48.72 -3.35 -16.78
N VAL A 13 -47.96 -4.36 -17.20
CA VAL A 13 -46.52 -4.20 -17.53
C VAL A 13 -46.30 -3.56 -18.90
N LEU A 14 -47.14 -3.88 -19.89
CA LEU A 14 -47.02 -3.34 -21.25
C LEU A 14 -47.13 -1.79 -21.34
N PRO A 15 -48.11 -1.12 -20.70
CA PRO A 15 -48.21 0.34 -20.80
C PRO A 15 -47.06 1.07 -20.08
N LEU A 16 -46.47 0.47 -19.03
CA LEU A 16 -45.30 1.03 -18.35
C LEU A 16 -44.03 0.96 -19.20
N LEU A 17 -43.82 -0.15 -19.92
CA LEU A 17 -42.72 -0.28 -20.88
C LEU A 17 -42.87 0.69 -22.06
N LEU A 18 -44.09 0.89 -22.56
CA LEU A 18 -44.37 1.88 -23.61
C LEU A 18 -44.12 3.31 -23.14
N LEU A 19 -44.48 3.67 -21.90
CA LEU A 19 -44.16 4.97 -21.32
C LEU A 19 -42.65 5.19 -21.15
N ALA A 20 -41.91 4.17 -20.75
CA ALA A 20 -40.45 4.24 -20.63
C ALA A 20 -39.76 4.46 -21.99
N VAL A 21 -40.23 3.77 -23.05
CA VAL A 21 -39.70 3.93 -24.41
C VAL A 21 -40.01 5.32 -24.97
N VAL A 22 -41.22 5.86 -24.74
CA VAL A 22 -41.58 7.21 -25.19
C VAL A 22 -40.80 8.28 -24.43
N ALA A 23 -40.58 8.12 -23.12
CA ALA A 23 -39.76 9.03 -22.32
C ALA A 23 -38.29 9.03 -22.78
N TRP A 24 -37.74 7.85 -23.08
CA TRP A 24 -36.39 7.71 -23.62
C TRP A 24 -36.24 8.37 -24.99
N TRP A 25 -37.21 8.19 -25.88
CA TRP A 25 -37.21 8.81 -27.21
C TRP A 25 -37.35 10.34 -27.13
N ALA A 26 -38.18 10.86 -26.22
CA ALA A 26 -38.33 12.30 -26.00
C ALA A 26 -37.05 12.95 -25.42
N TRP A 27 -36.30 12.24 -24.57
CA TRP A 27 -35.03 12.73 -24.03
C TRP A 27 -33.93 12.80 -25.10
N ARG A 28 -33.87 11.80 -26.00
CA ARG A 28 -32.89 11.75 -27.10
C ARG A 28 -33.15 12.76 -28.22
N SER A 29 -34.36 13.30 -28.30
CA SER A 29 -34.79 14.20 -29.37
C SER A 29 -34.51 15.69 -29.09
N LYS A 30 -33.82 16.04 -28.00
CA LYS A 30 -33.43 17.42 -27.74
C LYS A 30 -32.36 17.85 -28.77
N PRO A 31 -32.62 18.86 -29.61
CA PRO A 31 -31.62 19.35 -30.55
C PRO A 31 -30.43 19.93 -29.77
N GLY A 32 -29.24 19.45 -30.11
CA GLY A 32 -27.98 20.00 -29.59
C GLY A 32 -27.81 21.48 -29.96
N PRO A 33 -26.98 22.22 -29.22
CA PRO A 33 -26.71 23.62 -29.49
C PRO A 33 -26.22 23.81 -30.93
N THR A 34 -26.90 24.68 -31.68
CA THR A 34 -26.57 25.06 -33.05
C THR A 34 -25.15 25.61 -33.11
N PRO A 35 -24.29 25.18 -34.07
CA PRO A 35 -22.95 25.72 -34.20
C PRO A 35 -23.04 27.19 -34.65
N GLY A 36 -22.74 28.10 -33.72
CA GLY A 36 -22.62 29.52 -33.99
C GLY A 36 -21.36 29.81 -34.80
N SER A 37 -21.56 30.41 -35.98
CA SER A 37 -20.70 31.38 -36.66
C SER A 37 -19.19 31.25 -36.41
N THR A 38 -18.50 30.70 -37.40
CA THR A 38 -17.04 30.81 -37.58
C THR A 38 -16.62 32.27 -37.63
N ARG A 39 -16.07 32.75 -36.51
CA ARG A 39 -15.22 33.94 -36.46
C ARG A 39 -13.86 33.57 -37.08
N PRO A 40 -13.28 34.37 -37.99
CA PRO A 40 -11.96 34.08 -38.53
C PRO A 40 -10.93 34.00 -37.40
N ALA A 41 -10.11 32.94 -37.44
CA ALA A 41 -9.07 32.66 -36.46
C ALA A 41 -8.11 33.85 -36.36
N ALA A 42 -8.06 34.44 -35.16
CA ALA A 42 -6.97 35.33 -34.81
C ALA A 42 -5.68 34.51 -34.76
N GLU A 43 -4.66 35.07 -35.38
CA GLU A 43 -3.27 34.60 -35.37
C GLU A 43 -2.85 34.25 -33.93
N PRO A 44 -2.26 33.06 -33.68
CA PRO A 44 -1.87 32.66 -32.35
C PRO A 44 -0.86 33.69 -31.81
N PRO A 45 -1.09 34.28 -30.61
CA PRO A 45 -0.11 35.15 -30.02
C PRO A 45 1.19 34.36 -29.84
N ALA A 46 2.30 34.96 -30.29
CA ALA A 46 3.63 34.40 -30.14
C ALA A 46 3.80 33.88 -28.69
N ALA A 47 4.32 32.65 -28.58
CA ALA A 47 4.63 32.01 -27.31
C ALA A 47 5.37 33.01 -26.42
N GLN A 48 4.70 33.47 -25.37
CA GLN A 48 5.33 34.28 -24.35
C GLN A 48 6.33 33.37 -23.64
N ALA A 49 7.58 33.81 -23.58
CA ALA A 49 8.62 33.15 -22.79
C ALA A 49 8.09 32.89 -21.37
N PRO A 50 8.48 31.77 -20.71
CA PRO A 50 8.04 31.47 -19.36
C PRO A 50 8.21 32.70 -18.48
N GLU A 51 7.11 33.17 -17.89
CA GLU A 51 7.12 34.27 -16.95
C GLU A 51 8.07 33.86 -15.81
N THR A 52 9.28 34.43 -15.81
CA THR A 52 10.17 34.38 -14.66
C THR A 52 9.37 34.83 -13.46
N TRP A 53 9.21 33.93 -12.48
CA TRP A 53 8.55 34.15 -11.19
C TRP A 53 8.57 35.62 -10.77
N ARG A 54 7.49 36.34 -11.05
CA ARG A 54 7.27 37.64 -10.42
C ARG A 54 7.06 37.33 -8.95
N ARG A 55 8.05 37.71 -8.12
CA ARG A 55 7.88 37.82 -6.67
C ARG A 55 6.47 38.32 -6.40
N ARG A 56 5.70 37.57 -5.61
CA ARG A 56 4.37 38.02 -5.16
C ARG A 56 4.52 39.46 -4.75
N ARG A 57 3.68 40.31 -5.36
CA ARG A 57 3.55 41.72 -5.00
C ARG A 57 3.47 41.75 -3.48
N ALA A 58 4.44 42.40 -2.83
CA ALA A 58 4.46 42.57 -1.38
C ALA A 58 3.04 42.93 -0.96
N VAL A 59 2.40 42.04 -0.21
CA VAL A 59 1.11 42.30 0.40
C VAL A 59 1.30 43.61 1.15
N ASP A 60 0.44 44.59 0.89
CA ASP A 60 0.43 45.85 1.65
C ASP A 60 0.62 45.50 3.12
N ALA A 61 1.57 46.17 3.78
CA ALA A 61 1.94 45.99 5.16
C ALA A 61 0.72 46.24 6.07
N ARG A 62 -0.20 45.27 6.10
CA ARG A 62 -1.09 45.07 7.22
C ARG A 62 -0.15 44.76 8.35
N THR A 63 -0.18 45.59 9.38
CA THR A 63 0.44 45.29 10.67
C THR A 63 -0.10 43.94 11.13
N CYS A 64 0.67 42.89 10.89
CA CYS A 64 0.47 41.58 11.48
C CYS A 64 0.56 41.79 12.99
N ALA A 65 -0.49 41.39 13.71
CA ALA A 65 -0.43 41.44 15.16
C ALA A 65 0.56 40.37 15.61
N SER A 66 1.61 40.77 16.33
CA SER A 66 2.55 39.82 16.91
C SER A 66 1.88 38.92 17.95
N HIS A 67 2.43 37.73 18.13
CA HIS A 67 2.01 36.73 19.10
C HIS A 67 0.51 36.40 19.00
N ALA A 68 0.00 36.25 17.78
CA ALA A 68 -1.43 36.04 17.52
C ALA A 68 -1.89 34.63 17.90
N ALA A 69 -1.03 33.63 17.72
CA ALA A 69 -1.26 32.24 18.09
C ALA A 69 0.06 31.53 18.43
N THR A 70 0.00 30.27 18.87
CA THR A 70 1.18 29.44 19.10
C THR A 70 1.18 28.18 18.23
N THR A 71 2.36 27.67 17.91
CA THR A 71 2.60 26.41 17.20
C THR A 71 3.73 25.61 17.86
N CYS A 72 3.91 24.34 17.52
CA CYS A 72 5.01 23.54 18.03
C CYS A 72 6.19 23.55 17.07
N LYS A 73 7.39 23.79 17.59
CA LYS A 73 8.64 23.72 16.86
C LYS A 73 9.77 23.26 17.77
N ASP A 74 10.52 22.25 17.31
CA ASP A 74 11.65 21.65 18.02
C ASP A 74 11.30 21.18 19.45
N GLY A 75 10.06 20.72 19.64
CA GLY A 75 9.53 20.29 20.94
C GLY A 75 9.00 21.40 21.83
N ASP A 76 9.20 22.66 21.45
CA ASP A 76 8.78 23.87 22.19
C ASP A 76 7.54 24.53 21.58
N ALA A 77 6.84 25.34 22.37
CA ALA A 77 5.78 26.20 21.85
C ALA A 77 6.40 27.51 21.34
N TRP A 78 6.08 27.91 20.11
CA TRP A 78 6.53 29.13 19.46
C TRP A 78 5.35 30.02 19.12
N TRP A 79 5.56 31.33 19.21
CA TRP A 79 4.56 32.28 18.76
C TRP A 79 4.55 32.37 17.23
N ILE A 80 3.37 32.57 16.67
CA ILE A 80 3.17 32.98 15.28
C ILE A 80 2.36 34.28 15.25
N ASP A 81 2.74 35.19 14.36
CA ASP A 81 2.01 36.45 14.17
C ASP A 81 0.69 36.23 13.40
N ALA A 82 -0.14 37.27 13.27
CA ALA A 82 -1.42 37.18 12.56
C ALA A 82 -1.28 36.95 11.04
N CYS A 83 -0.05 36.93 10.53
CA CYS A 83 0.28 36.60 9.15
C CYS A 83 0.88 35.20 9.01
N GLY A 84 1.05 34.46 10.12
CA GLY A 84 1.58 33.11 10.16
C GLY A 84 3.10 33.04 10.21
N GLU A 85 3.79 34.17 10.35
CA GLU A 85 5.25 34.19 10.48
C GLU A 85 5.65 33.76 11.90
N LEU A 86 6.62 32.85 11.98
CA LEU A 86 7.13 32.36 13.25
C LEU A 86 7.95 33.45 13.95
N GLU A 87 7.62 33.72 15.22
CA GLU A 87 8.30 34.72 16.04
C GLU A 87 9.27 34.05 17.03
N GLY A 88 9.27 34.47 18.29
CA GLY A 88 10.10 33.86 19.33
C GLY A 88 9.43 32.67 20.00
N PRO A 89 10.18 31.91 20.83
CA PRO A 89 9.62 30.86 21.66
C PRO A 89 8.56 31.45 22.60
N ALA A 90 7.37 30.86 22.58
CA ALA A 90 6.30 31.16 23.51
C ALA A 90 6.53 30.48 24.86
N GLN A 91 6.97 29.22 24.83
CA GLN A 91 7.29 28.43 26.00
C GLN A 91 8.29 27.33 25.64
N ASP A 92 9.38 27.24 26.40
CA ASP A 92 10.28 26.09 26.43
C ASP A 92 9.59 24.96 27.18
N CYS A 93 9.36 23.84 26.50
CA CYS A 93 8.64 22.70 27.05
C CYS A 93 9.55 21.82 27.90
N GLY A 94 10.87 21.79 27.69
CA GLY A 94 11.79 20.95 28.44
C GLY A 94 11.38 19.47 28.43
N ALA A 95 10.96 18.93 29.59
CA ALA A 95 10.46 17.55 29.71
C ALA A 95 8.96 17.39 29.37
N GLN A 96 8.28 18.52 29.10
CA GLN A 96 6.92 18.57 28.60
C GLN A 96 6.95 18.42 27.07
N ARG A 97 5.85 17.97 26.46
CA ARG A 97 5.73 17.91 25.01
C ARG A 97 4.92 19.12 24.53
N CYS A 98 5.36 19.80 23.48
CA CYS A 98 4.50 20.72 22.77
C CYS A 98 3.41 19.96 22.00
N VAL A 99 2.14 20.29 22.24
CA VAL A 99 1.00 19.79 21.49
C VAL A 99 0.12 20.97 21.10
N SER A 100 -0.07 21.19 19.80
CA SER A 100 -0.90 22.29 19.25
C SER A 100 -0.52 23.68 19.81
N GLY A 101 0.78 23.96 19.90
CA GLY A 101 1.31 25.23 20.40
C GLY A 101 1.28 25.41 21.92
N GLU A 102 1.03 24.35 22.70
CA GLU A 102 1.04 24.41 24.15
C GLU A 102 1.98 23.34 24.73
N CYS A 103 2.87 23.73 25.66
CA CYS A 103 3.61 22.74 26.43
C CYS A 103 2.69 22.05 27.42
N ARG A 104 2.51 20.75 27.24
CA ARG A 104 1.75 19.92 28.15
C ARG A 104 2.70 18.98 28.86
N ALA A 105 2.64 19.00 30.19
CA ALA A 105 3.27 17.95 30.97
C ALA A 105 2.82 16.61 30.38
N PRO A 106 3.73 15.63 30.18
CA PRO A 106 3.29 14.28 29.90
C PRO A 106 2.27 13.93 30.99
N ALA A 107 1.03 13.68 30.58
CA ALA A 107 0.01 13.23 31.51
C ALA A 107 0.63 12.01 32.21
N ALA A 108 0.58 11.96 33.54
CA ALA A 108 1.18 10.85 34.29
C ALA A 108 0.73 9.54 33.65
N ALA A 109 1.67 8.82 32.99
CA ALA A 109 1.40 7.86 31.92
C ALA A 109 -0.02 7.26 32.01
N GLU A 110 -1.00 7.88 31.35
CA GLU A 110 -2.40 7.46 31.44
C GLU A 110 -2.57 6.04 30.91
N CYS A 111 -1.62 5.62 30.08
CA CYS A 111 -1.56 4.32 29.46
C CYS A 111 -1.39 3.17 30.45
N GLY A 112 -0.78 3.38 31.62
CA GLY A 112 -0.57 2.31 32.60
C GLY A 112 0.18 1.11 31.99
N ASP A 113 -0.51 -0.02 31.86
CA ASP A 113 0.00 -1.27 31.25
C ASP A 113 -0.46 -1.50 29.79
N VAL A 114 -1.04 -0.48 29.16
CA VAL A 114 -1.43 -0.49 27.74
C VAL A 114 -0.25 0.01 26.90
N SER A 115 0.29 -0.85 26.04
CA SER A 115 1.36 -0.50 25.10
C SER A 115 0.84 0.32 23.92
N ALA A 116 1.75 0.84 23.09
CA ALA A 116 1.42 1.51 21.83
C ALA A 116 0.59 0.65 20.87
N PHE A 117 0.82 -0.67 20.89
CA PHE A 117 0.01 -1.64 20.15
C PHE A 117 -1.42 -1.76 20.66
N GLY A 118 -1.65 -1.45 21.94
CA GLY A 118 -2.94 -1.57 22.58
C GLY A 118 -3.34 -3.02 22.89
N ARG A 119 -4.55 -3.18 23.43
CA ARG A 119 -5.17 -4.48 23.73
C ARG A 119 -6.68 -4.38 23.75
N CYS A 120 -7.35 -5.52 23.59
CA CYS A 120 -8.77 -5.65 23.85
C CYS A 120 -9.03 -6.03 25.31
N GLU A 121 -9.80 -5.23 26.02
CA GLU A 121 -10.36 -5.57 27.33
C GLU A 121 -11.86 -5.82 27.18
N ARG A 122 -12.24 -7.09 26.99
CA ARG A 122 -13.58 -7.49 26.52
C ARG A 122 -13.88 -6.82 25.17
N ASP A 123 -14.94 -6.01 25.08
CA ASP A 123 -15.34 -5.27 23.88
C ASP A 123 -14.82 -3.82 23.89
N VAL A 124 -13.86 -3.49 24.76
CA VAL A 124 -13.22 -2.17 24.77
C VAL A 124 -11.83 -2.28 24.16
N ALA A 125 -11.61 -1.56 23.05
CA ALA A 125 -10.28 -1.36 22.49
C ALA A 125 -9.56 -0.30 23.31
N ARG A 126 -8.38 -0.64 23.86
CA ARG A 126 -7.54 0.28 24.63
C ARG A 126 -6.22 0.42 23.89
N THR A 127 -5.85 1.64 23.49
CA THR A 127 -4.55 1.91 22.84
C THR A 127 -3.85 3.09 23.52
N CYS A 128 -2.53 3.06 23.57
CA CYS A 128 -1.72 4.17 24.04
C CYS A 128 -1.15 4.92 22.83
N LEU A 129 -1.73 6.07 22.49
CA LEU A 129 -1.20 6.92 21.42
C LEU A 129 -0.47 8.09 22.07
N VAL A 130 0.86 8.09 21.98
CA VAL A 130 1.68 9.21 22.47
C VAL A 130 1.35 9.56 23.93
N ASP A 131 1.54 8.59 24.84
CA ASP A 131 1.24 8.71 26.27
C ASP A 131 -0.23 8.95 26.65
N ARG A 132 -1.15 8.94 25.68
CA ARG A 132 -2.59 9.10 25.91
C ARG A 132 -3.31 7.78 25.74
N LEU A 133 -4.04 7.38 26.79
CA LEU A 133 -4.93 6.24 26.71
C LEU A 133 -6.19 6.61 25.93
N ILE A 134 -6.43 5.90 24.82
CA ILE A 134 -7.65 5.97 24.03
C ILE A 134 -8.46 4.70 24.29
N GLU A 135 -9.73 4.87 24.68
CA GLU A 135 -10.66 3.77 24.92
C GLU A 135 -11.85 3.86 23.97
N VAL A 136 -12.12 2.79 23.24
CA VAL A 136 -13.26 2.69 22.33
C VAL A 136 -14.15 1.52 22.76
N ASP A 137 -15.39 1.81 23.15
CA ASP A 137 -16.41 0.79 23.40
C ASP A 137 -16.95 0.25 22.07
N CYS A 138 -16.36 -0.85 21.58
CA CYS A 138 -16.78 -1.49 20.35
C CYS A 138 -18.22 -2.02 20.46
N ARG A 139 -18.66 -2.43 21.66
CA ARG A 139 -20.03 -2.93 21.86
C ARG A 139 -21.06 -1.83 21.70
N ALA A 140 -20.77 -0.61 22.14
CA ALA A 140 -21.62 0.56 21.88
C ALA A 140 -21.77 0.84 20.37
N ARG A 141 -20.78 0.45 19.56
CA ARG A 141 -20.80 0.51 18.09
C ARG A 141 -21.42 -0.74 17.42
N GLY A 142 -21.96 -1.69 18.19
CA GLY A 142 -22.51 -2.95 17.67
C GLY A 142 -21.44 -3.93 17.17
N ALA A 143 -20.19 -3.72 17.59
CA ALA A 143 -19.02 -4.50 17.24
C ALA A 143 -18.45 -5.26 18.46
N ARG A 144 -17.45 -6.09 18.23
CA ARG A 144 -16.59 -6.68 19.26
C ARG A 144 -15.16 -6.16 19.10
N CYS A 145 -14.41 -6.09 20.18
CA CYS A 145 -12.98 -5.81 20.08
C CYS A 145 -12.24 -7.08 19.64
N VAL A 146 -11.38 -6.98 18.63
CA VAL A 146 -10.47 -8.04 18.20
C VAL A 146 -9.04 -7.52 18.15
N MET A 147 -8.08 -8.36 18.52
CA MET A 147 -6.67 -8.07 18.24
C MET A 147 -6.35 -8.48 16.81
N GLY A 148 -5.78 -7.55 16.04
CA GLY A 148 -5.15 -7.84 14.76
C GLY A 148 -3.68 -7.46 14.71
N SER A 149 -3.09 -7.58 13.52
CA SER A 149 -1.68 -7.30 13.26
C SER A 149 -1.31 -5.85 13.56
N GLU A 150 -2.29 -4.94 13.48
CA GLU A 150 -2.19 -3.52 13.80
C GLU A 150 -2.57 -3.19 15.26
N GLY A 151 -3.03 -4.13 16.07
CA GLY A 151 -3.54 -3.85 17.44
C GLY A 151 -5.06 -4.04 17.57
N PRO A 152 -5.74 -3.46 18.57
CA PRO A 152 -7.17 -3.67 18.79
C PRO A 152 -8.00 -2.97 17.71
N MET A 153 -9.11 -3.60 17.30
CA MET A 153 -10.02 -3.11 16.27
C MET A 153 -11.47 -3.39 16.65
N CYS A 154 -12.39 -2.48 16.33
CA CYS A 154 -13.82 -2.70 16.51
C CYS A 154 -14.43 -3.31 15.25
N ARG A 155 -14.67 -4.62 15.27
CA ARG A 155 -15.24 -5.35 14.12
C ARG A 155 -16.66 -5.82 14.37
N ALA A 156 -17.51 -5.63 13.37
CA ALA A 156 -18.83 -6.25 13.35
C ALA A 156 -18.67 -7.79 13.44
N PRO A 157 -19.48 -8.46 14.28
CA PRO A 157 -19.47 -9.92 14.37
C PRO A 157 -19.70 -10.57 13.01
N SER A 158 -18.94 -11.62 12.72
CA SER A 158 -18.99 -12.37 11.46
C SER A 158 -19.00 -13.87 11.72
N SER A 159 -19.56 -14.65 10.80
CA SER A 159 -19.44 -16.12 10.83
C SER A 159 -18.00 -16.60 10.67
N ASP A 160 -17.13 -15.76 10.12
CA ASP A 160 -15.70 -16.05 9.97
C ASP A 160 -14.88 -15.58 11.16
N ASP A 161 -15.50 -15.15 12.25
CA ASP A 161 -14.79 -14.78 13.47
C ASP A 161 -13.95 -15.95 14.03
N CYS A 162 -12.72 -15.64 14.44
CA CYS A 162 -11.79 -16.56 15.09
C CYS A 162 -11.12 -15.90 16.31
N THR A 163 -10.51 -16.72 17.15
CA THR A 163 -9.73 -16.26 18.31
C THR A 163 -8.27 -16.09 17.89
N PRO A 164 -7.62 -14.94 18.14
CA PRO A 164 -6.19 -14.76 17.88
C PRO A 164 -5.36 -15.92 18.44
N GLY A 165 -4.39 -16.41 17.66
CA GLY A 165 -3.61 -17.60 18.00
C GLY A 165 -4.30 -18.94 17.70
N SER A 166 -5.50 -18.96 17.12
CA SER A 166 -6.10 -20.20 16.61
C SER A 166 -5.19 -20.81 15.54
N PRO A 167 -4.79 -22.09 15.67
CA PRO A 167 -3.85 -22.69 14.73
C PRO A 167 -4.48 -22.77 13.33
N PRO A 168 -3.70 -22.52 12.26
CA PRO A 168 -4.20 -22.65 10.91
C PRO A 168 -4.53 -24.11 10.59
N ARG A 169 -5.46 -24.31 9.65
CA ARG A 169 -5.99 -25.64 9.28
C ARG A 169 -6.26 -25.74 7.79
N CYS A 170 -5.98 -26.90 7.20
CA CYS A 170 -6.37 -27.17 5.82
C CYS A 170 -7.84 -27.58 5.73
N GLN A 171 -8.57 -26.98 4.78
CA GLN A 171 -9.88 -27.40 4.31
C GLN A 171 -9.75 -27.73 2.81
N GLY A 172 -9.43 -28.99 2.50
CA GLY A 172 -9.00 -29.36 1.15
C GLY A 172 -7.68 -28.67 0.80
N GLN A 173 -7.62 -27.99 -0.35
CA GLN A 173 -6.45 -27.19 -0.78
C GLN A 173 -6.46 -25.75 -0.26
N THR A 174 -7.38 -25.42 0.63
CA THR A 174 -7.48 -24.07 1.23
C THR A 174 -6.90 -24.09 2.64
N LEU A 175 -5.85 -23.32 2.87
CA LEU A 175 -5.34 -23.01 4.20
C LEU A 175 -6.26 -21.97 4.84
N ARG A 176 -6.84 -22.30 6.00
CA ARG A 176 -7.54 -21.31 6.82
C ARG A 176 -6.65 -20.89 7.96
N SER A 177 -6.32 -19.60 8.03
CA SER A 177 -5.56 -18.99 9.12
C SER A 177 -6.40 -17.93 9.82
N CYS A 178 -6.19 -17.76 11.13
CA CYS A 178 -6.84 -16.71 11.89
C CYS A 178 -5.98 -15.45 11.81
N VAL A 179 -6.44 -14.47 11.02
CA VAL A 179 -5.78 -13.18 10.83
C VAL A 179 -6.75 -12.10 11.28
N ASP A 180 -6.33 -11.24 12.20
CA ASP A 180 -7.16 -10.13 12.69
C ASP A 180 -8.52 -10.53 13.27
N GLY A 181 -8.53 -11.65 13.99
CA GLY A 181 -9.74 -12.21 14.56
C GLY A 181 -10.75 -12.71 13.52
N ARG A 182 -10.35 -12.87 12.25
CA ARG A 182 -11.15 -13.51 11.19
C ARG A 182 -10.39 -14.64 10.50
N TRP A 183 -11.12 -15.68 10.15
CA TRP A 183 -10.62 -16.75 9.32
C TRP A 183 -10.44 -16.24 7.91
N GLN A 184 -9.19 -16.10 7.49
CA GLN A 184 -8.85 -15.92 6.09
C GLN A 184 -8.66 -17.28 5.43
N ALA A 185 -9.06 -17.37 4.18
CA ALA A 185 -8.93 -18.56 3.35
C ALA A 185 -7.91 -18.29 2.25
N PHE A 186 -6.84 -19.07 2.23
CA PHE A 186 -5.78 -18.99 1.24
C PHE A 186 -5.79 -20.28 0.41
N ALA A 187 -6.12 -20.18 -0.88
CA ALA A 187 -6.16 -21.33 -1.77
C ALA A 187 -4.75 -21.69 -2.22
N CYS A 188 -4.10 -22.67 -1.57
CA CYS A 188 -2.73 -23.06 -1.91
C CYS A 188 -2.60 -23.44 -3.40
N GLU A 189 -3.61 -24.10 -3.97
CA GLU A 189 -3.63 -24.49 -5.39
C GLU A 189 -3.60 -23.30 -6.36
N ALA A 190 -4.17 -22.14 -5.98
CA ALA A 190 -4.17 -20.95 -6.83
C ALA A 190 -2.76 -20.34 -6.98
N THR A 191 -1.89 -20.66 -6.04
CA THR A 191 -0.47 -20.32 -6.03
C THR A 191 0.42 -21.51 -6.45
N GLY A 192 -0.16 -22.59 -7.00
CA GLY A 192 0.60 -23.77 -7.45
C GLY A 192 1.08 -24.69 -6.31
N GLY A 193 0.51 -24.55 -5.11
CA GLY A 193 0.88 -25.31 -3.92
C GLY A 193 -0.18 -26.29 -3.44
N VAL A 194 0.17 -27.02 -2.39
CA VAL A 194 -0.68 -28.00 -1.71
C VAL A 194 -0.82 -27.60 -0.24
N CYS A 195 -2.02 -27.69 0.32
CA CYS A 195 -2.20 -27.47 1.75
C CYS A 195 -1.77 -28.72 2.53
N LEU A 196 -0.70 -28.61 3.34
CA LEU A 196 -0.30 -29.66 4.27
C LEU A 196 -0.99 -29.48 5.63
N PRO A 197 -1.71 -30.49 6.13
CA PRO A 197 -2.31 -30.42 7.46
C PRO A 197 -1.23 -30.35 8.54
N ALA A 198 -1.61 -29.85 9.73
CA ALA A 198 -0.71 -29.78 10.88
C ALA A 198 -0.12 -31.16 11.23
N ALA A 199 1.18 -31.20 11.51
CA ALA A 199 1.92 -32.42 11.83
C ALA A 199 2.92 -32.15 12.96
N GLY A 200 2.69 -32.76 14.13
CA GLY A 200 3.51 -32.52 15.32
C GLY A 200 3.39 -31.07 15.81
N ALA A 201 4.53 -30.40 15.99
CA ALA A 201 4.60 -28.99 16.36
C ALA A 201 4.39 -28.03 15.17
N ARG A 202 4.42 -28.53 13.93
CA ARG A 202 4.27 -27.69 12.74
C ARG A 202 2.79 -27.45 12.44
N PRO A 203 2.33 -26.19 12.34
CA PRO A 203 0.96 -25.86 11.99
C PRO A 203 0.63 -26.24 10.53
N ALA A 204 -0.66 -26.22 10.17
CA ALA A 204 -1.06 -26.39 8.78
C ALA A 204 -0.54 -25.23 7.93
N ARG A 205 -0.17 -25.50 6.68
CA ARG A 205 0.56 -24.55 5.83
C ARG A 205 0.40 -24.87 4.35
N CYS A 206 0.64 -23.88 3.50
CA CYS A 206 0.78 -24.15 2.07
C CYS A 206 2.24 -24.52 1.77
N VAL A 207 2.44 -25.55 0.95
CA VAL A 207 3.75 -25.89 0.40
C VAL A 207 3.72 -25.79 -1.11
N PHE A 208 4.79 -25.26 -1.69
CA PHE A 208 4.91 -25.02 -3.12
C PHE A 208 6.10 -25.79 -3.67
N ALA A 209 5.96 -26.33 -4.87
CA ALA A 209 7.12 -26.74 -5.66
C ALA A 209 7.69 -25.47 -6.30
N LEU A 210 8.97 -25.20 -6.07
CA LEU A 210 9.63 -24.05 -6.69
C LEU A 210 9.58 -24.19 -8.23
N PRO A 211 9.29 -23.13 -8.99
CA PRO A 211 9.67 -23.10 -10.39
C PRO A 211 11.19 -23.27 -10.47
N VAL A 212 11.65 -24.09 -11.42
CA VAL A 212 13.07 -24.20 -11.74
C VAL A 212 13.52 -22.83 -12.24
N VAL A 213 14.30 -22.13 -11.41
CA VAL A 213 15.04 -20.93 -11.79
C VAL A 213 15.97 -21.31 -12.94
N ASP A 214 16.20 -20.39 -13.88
CA ASP A 214 17.07 -20.61 -15.04
C ASP A 214 18.36 -21.34 -14.63
N PRO A 215 18.70 -22.51 -15.21
CA PRO A 215 19.90 -23.25 -14.84
C PRO A 215 21.22 -22.49 -15.09
N ALA A 216 21.18 -21.32 -15.74
CA ALA A 216 22.32 -20.44 -15.93
C ALA A 216 22.57 -19.45 -14.78
N CYS A 217 21.63 -19.32 -13.83
CA CYS A 217 21.75 -18.40 -12.68
C CYS A 217 21.36 -19.13 -11.40
N ASP A 218 21.98 -18.79 -10.28
CA ASP A 218 21.58 -19.34 -8.99
C ASP A 218 20.43 -18.52 -8.38
N ALA A 219 19.95 -18.92 -7.21
CA ALA A 219 18.88 -18.22 -6.51
C ALA A 219 19.27 -16.81 -6.04
N CYS A 220 20.56 -16.48 -6.05
CA CYS A 220 21.13 -15.19 -5.65
C CYS A 220 21.28 -14.24 -6.87
N GLY A 221 21.10 -14.74 -8.09
CA GLY A 221 21.34 -13.99 -9.32
C GLY A 221 22.30 -14.74 -10.22
N CYS A 222 22.76 -14.09 -11.28
CA CYS A 222 23.83 -14.63 -12.11
C CYS A 222 25.13 -14.04 -11.56
N ASP A 223 26.13 -14.88 -11.24
CA ASP A 223 27.51 -14.41 -11.11
C ASP A 223 27.95 -13.85 -12.47
N ASP A 224 27.81 -12.55 -12.68
CA ASP A 224 28.42 -11.85 -13.80
C ASP A 224 29.13 -10.57 -13.32
N GLU A 225 30.27 -10.31 -13.96
CA GLU A 225 31.33 -9.41 -13.53
C GLU A 225 30.94 -7.92 -13.45
N SER A 226 31.42 -7.25 -12.40
CA SER A 226 31.82 -5.82 -12.34
C SER A 226 30.99 -4.85 -13.21
N GLY A 227 29.72 -4.66 -12.83
CA GLY A 227 28.92 -3.51 -13.24
C GLY A 227 29.32 -2.25 -12.48
N GLU A 228 28.89 -1.08 -12.95
CA GLU A 228 28.81 0.12 -12.12
C GLU A 228 27.34 0.21 -11.69
N GLU A 229 27.09 0.35 -10.38
CA GLU A 229 25.74 0.53 -9.85
C GLU A 229 25.06 1.74 -10.48
N ILE A 230 23.81 1.55 -10.90
CA ILE A 230 22.92 2.61 -11.38
C ILE A 230 21.62 2.56 -10.59
N CYS A 231 20.94 3.69 -10.48
CA CYS A 231 19.71 3.81 -9.68
C CYS A 231 18.47 3.19 -10.35
N ASP A 232 18.53 1.90 -10.62
CA ASP A 232 17.48 1.10 -11.27
C ASP A 232 16.86 0.02 -10.35
N GLY A 233 17.32 -0.04 -9.09
CA GLY A 233 16.86 -0.97 -8.06
C GLY A 233 17.26 -2.43 -8.33
N VAL A 234 18.28 -2.63 -9.15
CA VAL A 234 18.90 -3.92 -9.44
C VAL A 234 20.32 -3.90 -8.87
N ASP A 235 20.77 -5.08 -8.47
CA ASP A 235 22.16 -5.37 -8.09
C ASP A 235 22.95 -5.51 -9.40
N ASN A 236 23.51 -4.41 -9.91
CA ASN A 236 24.09 -4.36 -11.25
C ASN A 236 25.49 -4.98 -11.28
N ASP A 237 26.20 -4.98 -10.15
CA ASP A 237 27.54 -5.56 -10.03
C ASP A 237 27.60 -6.94 -9.35
N GLY A 238 26.47 -7.43 -8.86
CA GLY A 238 26.29 -8.78 -8.33
C GLY A 238 26.85 -8.99 -6.93
N ASP A 239 27.18 -7.92 -6.20
CA ASP A 239 27.81 -8.03 -4.87
C ASP A 239 26.81 -8.31 -3.73
N GLY A 240 25.52 -8.31 -4.03
CA GLY A 240 24.43 -8.53 -3.07
C GLY A 240 23.83 -7.24 -2.52
N ALA A 241 24.35 -6.07 -2.89
CA ALA A 241 23.80 -4.77 -2.58
C ALA A 241 22.97 -4.25 -3.79
N VAL A 242 22.27 -3.14 -3.63
CA VAL A 242 21.42 -2.56 -4.68
C VAL A 242 21.61 -1.06 -4.63
N ASP A 243 22.02 -0.46 -5.73
CA ASP A 243 22.42 0.93 -5.94
C ASP A 243 23.32 1.55 -4.83
N GLU A 244 24.14 0.76 -4.16
CA GLU A 244 25.15 1.23 -3.23
C GLU A 244 26.30 1.96 -3.95
N GLY A 245 26.98 2.85 -3.23
CA GLY A 245 28.08 3.62 -3.80
C GLY A 245 27.70 4.65 -4.89
N VAL A 246 26.43 4.69 -5.33
CA VAL A 246 25.88 5.67 -6.27
C VAL A 246 24.89 6.62 -5.58
N GLU A 247 24.96 7.91 -5.90
CA GLU A 247 24.01 8.91 -5.41
C GLU A 247 22.74 8.91 -6.27
N CYS A 248 21.65 8.36 -5.75
CA CYS A 248 20.35 8.38 -6.41
C CYS A 248 19.57 9.67 -6.17
N GLU A 249 18.83 10.10 -7.19
CA GLU A 249 17.90 11.23 -7.08
C GLU A 249 16.90 11.01 -5.93
N PRO A 250 16.69 12.02 -5.07
CA PRO A 250 15.75 11.94 -3.96
C PRO A 250 14.35 11.51 -4.41
N VAL A 251 13.63 10.86 -3.50
CA VAL A 251 12.23 10.46 -3.71
C VAL A 251 11.34 11.69 -3.55
N PRO A 252 10.60 12.10 -4.60
CA PRO A 252 9.70 13.24 -4.53
C PRO A 252 8.51 12.96 -3.61
N ILE A 253 8.28 13.82 -2.63
CA ILE A 253 7.09 13.80 -1.76
C ILE A 253 6.09 14.86 -2.19
N LEU A 254 4.84 14.43 -2.38
CA LEU A 254 3.68 15.32 -2.48
C LEU A 254 2.99 15.38 -1.12
N ALA A 255 3.21 16.47 -0.38
CA ALA A 255 2.52 16.70 0.88
C ALA A 255 1.11 17.27 0.62
N VAL A 256 0.08 16.48 0.91
CA VAL A 256 -1.31 16.91 0.88
C VAL A 256 -1.75 17.25 2.29
N VAL A 257 -1.97 18.53 2.58
CA VAL A 257 -2.36 19.00 3.91
C VAL A 257 -3.86 19.28 3.92
N VAL A 258 -4.61 18.47 4.68
CA VAL A 258 -6.05 18.67 4.83
C VAL A 258 -6.31 19.92 5.67
N ALA A 259 -7.24 20.76 5.24
CA ALA A 259 -7.63 21.96 5.96
C ALA A 259 -9.12 21.96 6.32
N ALA A 260 -9.43 22.56 7.47
CA ALA A 260 -10.77 22.84 7.92
C ALA A 260 -11.48 23.87 7.03
N ARG A 261 -12.79 24.07 7.24
CA ARG A 261 -13.62 24.98 6.42
C ARG A 261 -13.19 26.43 6.48
N ASP A 262 -12.57 26.83 7.59
CA ASP A 262 -11.99 28.16 7.79
C ASP A 262 -10.58 28.29 7.20
N GLY A 263 -10.04 27.21 6.62
CA GLY A 263 -8.72 27.15 6.02
C GLY A 263 -7.60 26.79 6.99
N GLN A 264 -7.89 26.45 8.25
CA GLN A 264 -6.87 26.00 9.19
C GLN A 264 -6.30 24.64 8.73
N PRO A 265 -5.00 24.54 8.41
CA PRO A 265 -4.39 23.29 7.98
C PRO A 265 -4.15 22.33 9.15
N SER A 266 -4.21 21.04 8.88
CA SER A 266 -3.84 19.96 9.80
C SER A 266 -2.34 19.87 10.07
N ALA A 267 -1.52 20.47 9.21
CA ALA A 267 -0.08 20.57 9.41
C ALA A 267 0.49 21.88 8.88
N GLY A 268 1.26 22.56 9.71
CA GLY A 268 2.02 23.75 9.31
C GLY A 268 3.14 23.42 8.31
N GLU A 269 3.68 24.43 7.63
CA GLU A 269 4.82 24.23 6.72
C GLU A 269 6.05 23.68 7.46
N ASP A 270 6.39 24.28 8.61
CA ASP A 270 7.50 23.82 9.46
C ASP A 270 7.31 22.38 9.95
N GLU A 271 6.07 21.96 10.22
CA GLU A 271 5.77 20.58 10.66
C GLU A 271 5.94 19.57 9.51
N VAL A 272 5.55 19.94 8.28
CA VAL A 272 5.79 19.13 7.09
C VAL A 272 7.30 19.00 6.84
N ILE A 273 8.05 20.11 6.90
CA ILE A 273 9.51 20.12 6.72
C ILE A 273 10.19 19.26 7.80
N ALA A 274 9.78 19.39 9.06
CA ALA A 274 10.30 18.58 10.17
C ALA A 274 10.04 17.09 9.95
N ALA A 275 8.83 16.71 9.52
CA ALA A 275 8.50 15.31 9.22
C ALA A 275 9.38 14.74 8.10
N ILE A 276 9.67 15.52 7.04
CA ILE A 276 10.59 15.10 5.98
C ILE A 276 12.04 15.00 6.47
N ALA A 277 12.47 15.87 7.38
CA ALA A 277 13.80 15.78 7.99
C ALA A 277 13.93 14.53 8.88
N GLU A 278 12.92 14.22 9.69
CA GLU A 278 12.84 12.99 10.49
C GLU A 278 12.84 11.73 9.60
N LEU A 279 12.09 11.76 8.50
CA LEU A 279 12.08 10.70 7.50
C LEU A 279 13.49 10.48 6.92
N ASN A 280 14.16 11.53 6.48
CA ASN A 280 15.53 11.42 5.95
C ASN A 280 16.52 10.91 7.00
N ALA A 281 16.39 11.31 8.26
CA ALA A 281 17.24 10.81 9.33
C ALA A 281 17.06 9.30 9.56
N ALA A 282 15.83 8.79 9.46
CA ALA A 282 15.51 7.38 9.62
C ALA A 282 16.00 6.50 8.45
N PHE A 283 16.09 7.06 7.24
CA PHE A 283 16.54 6.35 6.03
C PHE A 283 18.02 6.62 5.68
N ALA A 284 18.68 7.50 6.42
CA ALA A 284 20.10 7.77 6.24
C ALA A 284 20.95 6.54 6.61
N ARG A 285 21.99 6.30 5.81
CA ARG A 285 23.00 5.27 6.09
C ARG A 285 24.38 5.76 5.71
N ASP A 286 25.37 5.36 6.50
CA ASP A 286 26.78 5.73 6.28
C ASP A 286 27.44 4.91 5.16
N ASP A 287 26.83 3.79 4.76
CA ASP A 287 27.33 2.89 3.71
C ASP A 287 26.86 3.29 2.30
N GLY A 288 26.17 4.42 2.16
CA GLY A 288 25.60 4.86 0.87
C GLY A 288 24.37 4.04 0.44
N GLY A 289 23.90 3.09 1.25
CA GLY A 289 22.71 2.28 0.99
C GLY A 289 21.39 2.98 1.28
N GLY A 290 21.41 4.23 1.79
CA GLY A 290 20.23 4.94 2.27
C GLY A 290 19.33 5.50 1.16
N LEU A 291 18.14 5.99 1.55
CA LEU A 291 17.24 6.73 0.67
C LEU A 291 17.11 8.19 1.13
N ALA A 292 17.11 9.10 0.17
CA ALA A 292 16.81 10.51 0.40
C ALA A 292 15.40 10.84 -0.11
N PHE A 293 14.72 11.75 0.59
CA PHE A 293 13.38 12.23 0.26
C PHE A 293 13.39 13.75 0.20
N GLU A 294 12.66 14.31 -0.76
CA GLU A 294 12.52 15.76 -0.92
C GLU A 294 11.05 16.18 -1.00
N LEU A 295 10.71 17.33 -0.42
CA LEU A 295 9.38 17.91 -0.59
C LEU A 295 9.27 18.56 -1.97
N ALA A 296 8.72 17.82 -2.93
CA ALA A 296 8.56 18.29 -4.30
C ALA A 296 7.40 19.27 -4.44
N GLN A 297 6.28 19.00 -3.76
CA GLN A 297 5.11 19.89 -3.76
C GLN A 297 4.34 19.78 -2.45
N ARG A 298 3.79 20.91 -1.99
CA ARG A 298 2.83 20.98 -0.88
C ARG A 298 1.52 21.56 -1.39
N ILE A 299 0.42 20.84 -1.16
CA ILE A 299 -0.93 21.24 -1.54
C ILE A 299 -1.81 21.25 -0.30
N GLU A 300 -2.39 22.40 0.00
CA GLU A 300 -3.43 22.52 1.02
C GLU A 300 -4.80 22.29 0.40
N VAL A 301 -5.60 21.40 0.98
CA VAL A 301 -6.94 21.06 0.46
C VAL A 301 -7.98 21.26 1.54
N VAL A 302 -8.92 22.17 1.30
CA VAL A 302 -10.10 22.36 2.17
C VAL A 302 -11.04 21.18 1.97
N ALA A 303 -10.89 20.17 2.83
CA ALA A 303 -11.65 18.93 2.83
C ALA A 303 -11.94 18.54 4.29
N PRO A 304 -12.85 19.24 4.98
CA PRO A 304 -13.13 19.01 6.40
C PRO A 304 -13.59 17.58 6.71
N GLU A 305 -14.15 16.88 5.72
CA GLU A 305 -14.49 15.46 5.82
C GLU A 305 -13.27 14.55 5.99
N LEU A 306 -12.07 15.00 5.62
CA LEU A 306 -10.83 14.24 5.71
C LEU A 306 -9.98 14.59 6.93
N LEU A 307 -10.40 15.52 7.79
CA LEU A 307 -9.68 15.86 9.03
C LEU A 307 -9.66 14.69 10.02
N GLU A 308 -10.66 13.82 9.95
CA GLU A 308 -10.71 12.55 10.65
C GLU A 308 -10.85 11.46 9.59
N LEU A 309 -9.72 10.88 9.17
CA LEU A 309 -9.71 9.93 8.05
C LEU A 309 -10.16 8.54 8.52
N ASP A 310 -11.38 8.13 8.16
CA ASP A 310 -11.90 6.79 8.44
C ASP A 310 -11.90 5.88 7.19
N GLN A 311 -12.25 4.59 7.37
CA GLN A 311 -12.25 3.61 6.28
C GLN A 311 -13.10 4.03 5.06
N GLY A 312 -14.24 4.67 5.28
CA GLY A 312 -15.12 5.23 4.27
C GLY A 312 -14.42 6.28 3.42
N GLU A 313 -13.78 7.28 4.05
CA GLU A 313 -13.03 8.31 3.34
C GLU A 313 -11.81 7.74 2.61
N ARG A 314 -11.07 6.82 3.22
CA ARG A 314 -9.91 6.17 2.55
C ARG A 314 -10.27 5.53 1.23
N ASN A 315 -11.44 4.88 1.16
CA ASN A 315 -11.94 4.26 -0.06
C ASN A 315 -12.29 5.29 -1.15
N THR A 316 -12.39 6.57 -0.82
CA THR A 316 -12.58 7.66 -1.79
C THR A 316 -11.27 8.19 -2.38
N ILE A 317 -10.14 7.93 -1.72
CA ILE A 317 -8.79 8.39 -2.09
C ILE A 317 -7.95 7.20 -2.56
N ILE A 318 -8.41 6.51 -3.61
CA ILE A 318 -7.68 5.36 -4.17
C ILE A 318 -6.46 5.86 -4.98
N ASP A 319 -6.63 6.99 -5.65
CA ASP A 319 -5.62 7.70 -6.44
C ASP A 319 -5.66 9.18 -6.01
N VAL A 320 -4.61 9.63 -5.33
CA VAL A 320 -4.54 10.98 -4.77
C VAL A 320 -4.53 12.03 -5.88
N ASP A 321 -3.83 11.78 -6.98
CA ASP A 321 -3.76 12.72 -8.11
C ASP A 321 -5.11 12.87 -8.79
N GLU A 322 -5.80 11.76 -9.06
CA GLU A 322 -7.14 11.82 -9.64
C GLU A 322 -8.12 12.54 -8.69
N TRP A 323 -8.00 12.25 -7.39
CA TRP A 323 -8.81 12.89 -6.36
C TRP A 323 -8.57 14.41 -6.27
N LEU A 324 -7.32 14.85 -6.35
CA LEU A 324 -6.92 16.26 -6.39
C LEU A 324 -7.40 16.95 -7.67
N ALA A 325 -7.21 16.30 -8.84
CA ALA A 325 -7.63 16.82 -10.13
C ALA A 325 -9.14 17.06 -10.19
N ARG A 326 -9.96 16.15 -9.65
CA ARG A 326 -11.42 16.32 -9.53
C ARG A 326 -11.83 17.51 -8.66
N ARG A 327 -10.94 18.00 -7.79
CA ARG A 327 -11.12 19.20 -6.95
C ARG A 327 -10.54 20.47 -7.59
N GLY A 328 -10.04 20.39 -8.82
CA GLY A 328 -9.37 21.50 -9.48
C GLY A 328 -8.01 21.86 -8.86
N GLN A 329 -7.43 20.95 -8.07
CA GLN A 329 -6.08 21.05 -7.54
C GLN A 329 -5.19 20.23 -8.48
N ALA A 330 -4.70 20.84 -9.56
CA ALA A 330 -3.78 20.15 -10.45
C ALA A 330 -2.41 20.03 -9.76
N THR A 331 -1.89 18.80 -9.66
CA THR A 331 -0.48 18.59 -9.35
C THR A 331 0.35 19.07 -10.53
N GLU A 332 1.51 19.65 -10.23
CA GLU A 332 2.49 19.84 -11.30
C GLU A 332 2.93 18.45 -11.78
N SER A 333 3.31 18.31 -13.05
CA SER A 333 3.77 17.02 -13.58
C SER A 333 5.14 16.67 -12.99
N ILE A 334 5.14 16.20 -11.75
CA ILE A 334 6.34 15.83 -10.98
C ILE A 334 6.78 14.38 -11.21
N GLY A 335 6.11 13.65 -12.12
CA GLY A 335 6.40 12.25 -12.38
C GLY A 335 6.04 11.35 -11.20
N PHE A 336 6.84 10.32 -10.96
CA PHE A 336 6.69 9.47 -9.78
C PHE A 336 6.90 10.29 -8.51
N HIS A 337 5.98 10.14 -7.57
CA HIS A 337 6.06 10.76 -6.25
C HIS A 337 5.32 9.90 -5.23
N VAL A 338 5.60 10.12 -3.95
CA VAL A 338 4.84 9.50 -2.85
C VAL A 338 3.88 10.52 -2.25
N PRO A 339 2.56 10.31 -2.36
CA PRO A 339 1.59 11.16 -1.69
C PRO A 339 1.61 10.92 -0.17
N VAL A 340 1.80 12.00 0.60
CA VAL A 340 1.73 11.99 2.06
C VAL A 340 0.61 12.92 2.51
N LEU A 341 -0.47 12.34 3.03
CA LEU A 341 -1.65 13.03 3.51
C LEU A 341 -1.52 13.38 5.00
N PHE A 342 -1.51 14.66 5.33
CA PHE A 342 -1.53 15.15 6.71
C PHE A 342 -2.97 15.44 7.14
N THR A 343 -3.39 14.87 8.27
CA THR A 343 -4.74 15.00 8.82
C THR A 343 -4.71 15.17 10.35
N ASP A 344 -5.82 15.59 10.98
CA ASP A 344 -5.87 15.77 12.43
C ASP A 344 -5.89 14.41 13.14
N GLY A 345 -6.73 13.50 12.65
CA GLY A 345 -6.89 12.15 13.17
C GLY A 345 -7.10 11.11 12.08
N LEU A 346 -6.80 9.86 12.42
CA LEU A 346 -6.95 8.70 11.55
C LEU A 346 -7.56 7.56 12.35
N GLU A 347 -8.61 6.93 11.81
CA GLU A 347 -9.23 5.73 12.39
C GLU A 347 -9.11 4.52 11.44
N VAL A 348 -8.71 3.39 11.99
CA VAL A 348 -8.78 2.07 11.33
C VAL A 348 -9.71 1.18 12.15
N ASP A 349 -10.77 0.66 11.52
CA ASP A 349 -11.77 -0.19 12.17
C ASP A 349 -12.30 0.43 13.49
N GLY A 350 -12.50 1.76 13.47
CA GLY A 350 -13.04 2.54 14.59
C GLY A 350 -12.06 2.77 15.75
N VAL A 351 -10.76 2.54 15.56
CA VAL A 351 -9.70 2.78 16.55
C VAL A 351 -8.71 3.77 15.97
N ALA A 352 -8.36 4.80 16.77
CA ALA A 352 -7.42 5.83 16.37
C ALA A 352 -6.01 5.26 16.09
N ARG A 353 -5.32 5.83 15.10
CA ARG A 353 -3.97 5.44 14.65
C ARG A 353 -3.09 6.65 14.39
N PRO A 354 -1.76 6.52 14.58
CA PRO A 354 -0.82 7.61 14.35
C PRO A 354 -0.55 7.85 12.85
N GLY A 355 -0.68 6.80 12.04
CA GLY A 355 -0.40 6.77 10.63
C GLY A 355 -1.03 5.56 9.96
N LEU A 356 -0.96 5.54 8.64
CA LEU A 356 -1.37 4.44 7.81
C LEU A 356 -0.65 4.53 6.46
N SER A 357 -0.23 3.39 5.95
CA SER A 357 0.20 3.24 4.57
C SER A 357 -0.78 2.37 3.80
N THR A 358 -1.14 2.78 2.59
CA THR A 358 -1.62 1.80 1.62
C THR A 358 -0.42 1.00 1.14
N VAL A 359 -0.60 -0.28 0.81
CA VAL A 359 0.45 -1.12 0.24
C VAL A 359 0.18 -1.29 -1.25
N PRO A 360 0.77 -0.47 -2.15
CA PRO A 360 0.57 -0.63 -3.59
C PRO A 360 0.90 -2.03 -4.08
N ASN A 361 0.03 -2.56 -4.94
CA ASN A 361 0.04 -3.95 -5.40
C ASN A 361 -0.08 -5.02 -4.29
N GLY A 362 -0.26 -4.63 -3.02
CA GLY A 362 -0.46 -5.54 -1.89
C GLY A 362 0.73 -6.42 -1.55
N SER A 363 1.91 -6.11 -2.09
CA SER A 363 3.15 -6.83 -1.83
C SER A 363 3.79 -6.37 -0.54
N CYS A 364 4.04 -7.31 0.35
CA CYS A 364 4.70 -7.10 1.62
C CYS A 364 5.77 -8.20 1.74
N GLY A 365 7.05 -7.82 1.88
CA GLY A 365 8.16 -8.77 1.82
C GLY A 365 8.24 -9.50 0.46
N GLY A 366 7.79 -8.84 -0.62
CA GLY A 366 7.74 -9.43 -1.96
C GLY A 366 6.58 -10.36 -2.23
N GLU A 367 5.74 -10.63 -1.23
CA GLU A 367 4.59 -11.49 -1.40
C GLU A 367 3.30 -10.67 -1.43
N ARG A 368 2.48 -10.89 -2.46
CA ARG A 368 1.16 -10.27 -2.54
C ARG A 368 0.23 -10.94 -1.51
N ARG A 369 -0.10 -10.22 -0.44
CA ARG A 369 -0.89 -10.75 0.70
C ARG A 369 -2.40 -10.75 0.48
N VAL A 370 -2.87 -10.05 -0.55
CA VAL A 370 -4.30 -9.80 -0.79
C VAL A 370 -4.68 -10.14 -2.24
N TRP A 371 -5.69 -11.01 -2.36
CA TRP A 371 -6.31 -11.38 -3.65
C TRP A 371 -7.07 -10.21 -4.28
N GLU A 372 -7.54 -9.29 -3.45
CA GLU A 372 -8.27 -8.10 -3.89
C GLU A 372 -7.33 -7.10 -4.57
N ARG A 373 -7.90 -6.26 -5.44
CA ARG A 373 -7.16 -5.19 -6.12
C ARG A 373 -6.74 -4.13 -5.10
N GLN A 374 -5.44 -3.94 -4.94
CA GLN A 374 -4.90 -2.83 -4.16
C GLN A 374 -4.82 -1.55 -5.00
N PRO A 375 -4.75 -0.37 -4.35
CA PRO A 375 -4.50 0.87 -5.06
C PRO A 375 -3.18 0.73 -5.86
N PRO A 376 -3.17 1.14 -7.14
CA PRO A 376 -1.99 0.99 -7.98
C PRO A 376 -0.83 1.90 -7.56
N VAL A 377 -1.13 3.09 -7.06
CA VAL A 377 -0.14 4.11 -6.67
C VAL A 377 -0.06 4.27 -5.15
N GLY A 378 -1.22 4.28 -4.47
CA GLY A 378 -1.32 4.37 -3.01
C GLY A 378 -0.95 5.74 -2.44
N TYR A 379 -0.89 5.81 -1.10
CA TYR A 379 -0.46 6.97 -0.32
C TYR A 379 -0.07 6.56 1.10
N VAL A 380 0.61 7.47 1.79
CA VAL A 380 0.84 7.45 3.25
C VAL A 380 -0.05 8.52 3.88
N ALA A 381 -0.66 8.23 5.03
CA ALA A 381 -1.42 9.18 5.82
C ALA A 381 -0.85 9.30 7.25
N LEU A 382 -0.85 10.52 7.78
CA LEU A 382 -0.33 10.86 9.10
C LEU A 382 -1.35 11.67 9.88
N ALA A 383 -1.63 11.23 11.11
CA ALA A 383 -2.39 12.01 12.08
C ALA A 383 -1.48 13.03 12.78
N GLN A 384 -2.06 14.09 13.36
CA GLN A 384 -1.30 15.03 14.20
C GLN A 384 -0.73 14.35 15.45
N THR A 385 -1.51 13.45 16.06
CA THR A 385 -1.06 12.69 17.23
C THR A 385 -0.28 11.46 16.78
N ARG A 386 1.05 11.59 16.72
CA ARG A 386 1.96 10.53 16.24
C ARG A 386 3.32 10.56 16.94
N TRP A 387 4.12 9.53 16.70
CA TRP A 387 5.55 9.50 17.02
C TRP A 387 6.37 10.09 15.86
N SER A 388 7.58 10.56 16.12
CA SER A 388 8.49 11.05 15.07
C SER A 388 8.86 9.95 14.07
N SER A 389 8.94 8.70 14.53
CA SER A 389 9.18 7.52 13.70
C SER A 389 7.99 7.10 12.83
N THR A 390 6.80 7.69 13.01
CA THR A 390 5.59 7.22 12.31
C THR A 390 5.71 7.37 10.80
N LEU A 391 6.16 8.52 10.28
CA LEU A 391 6.30 8.68 8.82
C LEU A 391 7.30 7.69 8.22
N ALA A 392 8.44 7.47 8.87
CA ALA A 392 9.42 6.51 8.39
C ALA A 392 8.84 5.09 8.35
N HIS A 393 8.12 4.68 9.40
CA HIS A 393 7.43 3.39 9.46
C HIS A 393 6.40 3.20 8.35
N GLU A 394 5.50 4.17 8.16
CA GLU A 394 4.50 4.09 7.08
C GLU A 394 5.13 4.16 5.69
N MET A 395 6.26 4.87 5.54
CA MET A 395 7.04 4.88 4.31
C MET A 395 7.69 3.51 4.06
N GLY A 396 8.11 2.79 5.10
CA GLY A 396 8.58 1.40 4.99
C GLY A 396 7.49 0.48 4.44
N HIS A 397 6.27 0.55 4.99
CA HIS A 397 5.12 -0.16 4.43
C HIS A 397 4.80 0.26 3.01
N PHE A 398 4.88 1.57 2.73
CA PHE A 398 4.69 2.07 1.38
C PHE A 398 5.70 1.36 0.50
N LEU A 399 6.99 1.30 0.85
CA LEU A 399 8.06 0.66 0.08
C LEU A 399 8.13 -0.87 0.24
N GLY A 400 7.05 -1.51 0.69
CA GLY A 400 6.86 -2.96 0.59
C GLY A 400 7.37 -3.77 1.78
N LEU A 401 7.68 -3.14 2.92
CA LEU A 401 8.03 -3.83 4.15
C LEU A 401 6.79 -4.25 4.96
N CYS A 402 6.93 -5.35 5.69
CA CYS A 402 5.94 -5.79 6.69
C CYS A 402 6.36 -5.35 8.07
N HIS A 403 5.43 -5.45 9.03
CA HIS A 403 5.83 -5.44 10.42
C HIS A 403 6.77 -6.60 10.71
N THR A 404 7.78 -6.38 11.55
CA THR A 404 8.72 -7.45 11.96
C THR A 404 8.01 -8.65 12.56
N HIS A 405 6.83 -8.48 13.19
CA HIS A 405 6.04 -9.57 13.80
C HIS A 405 4.99 -10.20 12.88
N GLU A 406 4.86 -9.74 11.64
CA GLU A 406 3.82 -10.22 10.73
C GLU A 406 4.29 -11.37 9.84
N ALA A 407 4.18 -12.62 10.34
CA ALA A 407 4.35 -13.82 9.54
C ALA A 407 3.61 -13.70 8.18
N PRO A 408 4.27 -13.80 7.01
CA PRO A 408 3.55 -14.19 5.81
C PRO A 408 2.79 -15.49 6.15
N ALA A 409 1.65 -15.72 5.51
CA ALA A 409 0.92 -16.97 5.70
C ALA A 409 1.93 -18.13 5.71
N PRO A 410 1.83 -19.14 6.60
CA PRO A 410 2.87 -20.15 6.73
C PRO A 410 3.01 -20.85 5.38
N VAL A 411 4.05 -20.46 4.66
CA VAL A 411 4.40 -20.86 3.30
C VAL A 411 5.78 -21.47 3.49
N GLU A 412 5.83 -22.80 3.60
CA GLU A 412 7.12 -23.51 3.64
C GLU A 412 7.46 -23.84 2.19
N ARG A 413 8.48 -23.19 1.64
CA ARG A 413 9.04 -23.53 0.33
C ARG A 413 9.93 -24.76 0.51
N VAL A 414 9.60 -25.86 -0.17
CA VAL A 414 10.41 -27.08 -0.12
C VAL A 414 11.13 -27.18 -1.47
N ALA A 415 12.45 -26.99 -1.47
CA ALA A 415 13.26 -27.27 -2.64
C ALA A 415 13.05 -28.73 -3.08
N ALA A 416 12.97 -28.97 -4.39
CA ALA A 416 12.74 -30.29 -4.95
C ALA A 416 13.99 -31.17 -4.75
N GLY A 417 14.05 -31.80 -3.57
CA GLY A 417 15.12 -32.70 -3.13
C GLY A 417 16.30 -31.93 -2.56
N ASP A 418 16.50 -31.99 -1.24
CA ASP A 418 17.86 -32.03 -0.69
C ASP A 418 17.96 -32.59 0.73
N ASP A 419 19.14 -33.15 0.95
CA ASP A 419 19.74 -33.69 2.16
C ASP A 419 19.96 -32.56 3.18
N LEU A 420 19.59 -32.77 4.45
CA LEU A 420 19.49 -31.74 5.51
C LEU A 420 20.84 -31.26 6.09
N ASP A 421 21.98 -31.61 5.47
CA ASP A 421 23.33 -31.42 6.03
C ASP A 421 24.27 -30.54 5.17
N ALA A 422 23.77 -29.84 4.14
CA ALA A 422 24.56 -28.89 3.34
C ALA A 422 24.43 -27.44 3.84
N ALA A 423 25.51 -26.64 3.68
CA ALA A 423 25.61 -25.25 4.14
C ALA A 423 24.49 -24.33 3.60
N PRO A 424 24.20 -23.19 4.28
CA PRO A 424 23.16 -22.23 3.88
C PRO A 424 23.36 -21.80 2.43
N ARG A 425 22.32 -21.99 1.62
CA ARG A 425 22.20 -21.43 0.28
C ARG A 425 21.39 -20.12 0.40
N CYS A 426 21.51 -19.16 -0.52
CA CYS A 426 20.67 -17.95 -0.51
C CYS A 426 19.16 -18.25 -0.70
N ASP A 427 18.77 -19.51 -0.90
CA ASP A 427 17.38 -20.00 -0.91
C ASP A 427 16.97 -20.67 0.42
N GLU A 428 17.80 -20.63 1.47
CA GLU A 428 17.31 -20.76 2.84
C GLU A 428 16.43 -19.55 3.12
N HIS A 429 15.16 -19.70 2.75
CA HIS A 429 14.06 -19.00 3.38
C HIS A 429 14.33 -19.08 4.88
N CYS A 430 14.68 -17.96 5.49
CA CYS A 430 15.07 -17.91 6.88
C CYS A 430 13.95 -18.53 7.72
N PRO A 431 14.13 -19.77 8.22
CA PRO A 431 13.00 -20.64 8.57
C PRO A 431 12.14 -20.10 9.71
N ASP A 432 12.66 -19.10 10.41
CA ASP A 432 12.11 -18.51 11.62
C ASP A 432 11.73 -17.03 11.44
N ASP A 433 11.84 -16.43 10.24
CA ASP A 433 11.61 -14.99 10.08
C ASP A 433 10.15 -14.65 9.80
N THR A 434 9.67 -13.66 10.54
CA THR A 434 8.27 -13.27 10.52
C THR A 434 7.95 -12.30 9.42
N ASP A 435 8.82 -11.39 8.99
CA ASP A 435 8.47 -10.42 7.94
C ASP A 435 8.89 -10.83 6.51
N GLY A 436 9.60 -11.95 6.39
CA GLY A 436 10.17 -12.46 5.14
C GLY A 436 11.55 -11.90 4.79
N ILE A 437 12.25 -11.28 5.74
CA ILE A 437 13.57 -10.65 5.57
C ILE A 437 14.58 -11.27 6.52
N CYS A 438 15.70 -11.75 5.97
CA CYS A 438 16.64 -12.67 6.60
C CYS A 438 17.51 -12.06 7.70
N ASP A 439 17.76 -10.75 7.64
CA ASP A 439 18.53 -10.03 8.65
C ASP A 439 17.67 -9.43 9.78
N THR A 440 16.37 -9.73 9.79
CA THR A 440 15.46 -9.28 10.85
C THR A 440 15.24 -10.40 11.88
N ALA A 441 15.54 -10.11 13.14
CA ALA A 441 15.34 -11.08 14.20
C ALA A 441 13.84 -11.39 14.39
N TYR A 442 13.50 -12.66 14.57
CA TYR A 442 12.13 -13.11 14.87
C TYR A 442 11.47 -12.24 15.95
N ASP A 443 10.29 -11.71 15.61
CA ASP A 443 9.49 -10.89 16.50
C ASP A 443 8.15 -11.57 16.79
N PRO A 444 7.94 -12.13 18.00
CA PRO A 444 6.64 -12.70 18.37
C PRO A 444 5.58 -11.61 18.61
N GLY A 445 5.99 -10.34 18.53
CA GLY A 445 5.12 -9.18 18.51
C GLY A 445 4.76 -8.61 19.89
N PRO A 446 4.15 -7.43 19.90
CA PRO A 446 3.81 -6.68 21.12
C PRO A 446 2.72 -7.34 21.98
N ALA A 447 2.09 -8.41 21.50
CA ALA A 447 1.18 -9.24 22.30
C ALA A 447 1.94 -10.19 23.26
N MET A 448 3.18 -10.55 22.91
CA MET A 448 4.02 -11.48 23.67
C MET A 448 5.25 -10.82 24.29
N CYS A 449 5.61 -9.62 23.81
CA CYS A 449 6.73 -8.82 24.26
C CYS A 449 6.29 -7.47 24.82
N SER A 450 7.06 -6.96 25.79
CA SER A 450 6.99 -5.59 26.27
C SER A 450 8.37 -4.97 26.26
N VAL A 451 8.45 -3.66 26.07
CA VAL A 451 9.68 -2.87 26.23
C VAL A 451 9.58 -1.95 27.44
N ASP A 452 10.70 -1.72 28.11
CA ASP A 452 10.81 -0.68 29.13
C ASP A 452 11.30 0.66 28.55
N GLY A 453 11.42 1.69 29.39
CA GLY A 453 11.86 3.03 28.97
C GLY A 453 13.34 3.11 28.55
N GLU A 454 14.12 2.04 28.74
CA GLU A 454 15.50 1.92 28.23
C GLU A 454 15.53 1.06 26.95
N CYS A 455 14.36 0.72 26.39
CA CYS A 455 14.20 -0.15 25.23
C CYS A 455 14.72 -1.58 25.47
N ALA A 456 14.72 -2.05 26.73
CA ALA A 456 14.99 -3.46 27.02
C ALA A 456 13.72 -4.29 26.76
N VAL A 457 13.85 -5.34 25.95
CA VAL A 457 12.73 -6.22 25.59
C VAL A 457 12.56 -7.38 26.57
N HIS A 458 11.30 -7.66 26.89
CA HIS A 458 10.87 -8.79 27.72
C HIS A 458 9.77 -9.56 27.00
N CYS A 459 10.13 -10.71 26.40
CA CYS A 459 9.20 -11.60 25.73
C CYS A 459 8.88 -12.83 26.59
N SER A 460 7.60 -13.23 26.64
CA SER A 460 7.16 -14.42 27.38
C SER A 460 7.73 -15.73 26.84
N THR A 461 8.14 -15.73 25.58
CA THR A 461 8.79 -16.83 24.86
C THR A 461 10.31 -16.90 25.09
N GLY A 462 10.91 -15.82 25.61
CA GLY A 462 12.37 -15.67 25.75
C GLY A 462 13.07 -15.11 24.52
N ASP A 463 12.33 -14.80 23.45
CA ASP A 463 12.86 -14.19 22.24
C ASP A 463 13.38 -12.77 22.49
N ARG A 464 14.23 -12.29 21.57
CA ARG A 464 14.88 -10.97 21.63
C ARG A 464 14.76 -10.28 20.28
N PRO A 465 13.56 -9.76 19.93
CA PRO A 465 13.39 -9.01 18.70
C PRO A 465 14.23 -7.74 18.70
N ASP A 466 14.55 -7.25 17.50
CA ASP A 466 15.17 -5.95 17.34
C ASP A 466 14.10 -4.85 17.51
N VAL A 467 13.99 -4.33 18.73
CA VAL A 467 13.06 -3.24 19.05
C VAL A 467 13.49 -1.90 18.46
N GLY A 468 14.74 -1.81 17.97
CA GLY A 468 15.26 -0.66 17.22
C GLY A 468 14.83 -0.65 15.75
N ASN A 469 14.30 -1.76 15.25
CA ASN A 469 13.84 -1.86 13.87
C ASN A 469 12.64 -0.94 13.62
N MET A 470 12.71 -0.13 12.57
CA MET A 470 11.67 0.84 12.21
C MET A 470 10.31 0.17 11.95
N MET A 471 10.30 -1.09 11.51
CA MET A 471 9.08 -1.87 11.27
C MET A 471 8.57 -2.63 12.50
N ALA A 472 9.22 -2.54 13.65
CA ALA A 472 8.76 -3.15 14.89
C ALA A 472 7.72 -2.28 15.61
N TYR A 473 6.83 -2.88 16.41
CA TYR A 473 5.74 -2.14 17.09
C TYR A 473 6.12 -1.46 18.41
N TYR A 474 7.37 -1.01 18.51
CA TYR A 474 7.95 -0.33 19.68
C TYR A 474 8.35 1.10 19.31
N PRO A 475 7.39 2.01 19.03
CA PRO A 475 7.66 3.28 18.36
C PRO A 475 8.64 4.20 19.08
N ASP A 476 8.70 4.14 20.41
CA ASP A 476 9.64 4.93 21.21
C ASP A 476 11.10 4.43 21.11
N CYS A 477 11.32 3.23 20.57
CA CYS A 477 12.62 2.57 20.46
C CYS A 477 13.17 2.50 19.05
N ARG A 478 12.38 2.86 18.03
CA ARG A 478 12.77 2.74 16.62
C ARG A 478 13.91 3.68 16.27
N THR A 479 14.95 3.13 15.66
CA THR A 479 16.16 3.87 15.26
C THR A 479 16.53 3.74 13.79
N GLY A 480 16.11 2.68 13.09
CA GLY A 480 16.44 2.53 11.67
C GLY A 480 15.96 1.22 11.06
N PHE A 481 16.27 1.03 9.78
CA PHE A 481 16.00 -0.21 9.04
C PHE A 481 17.21 -1.12 9.02
N SER A 482 16.98 -2.42 8.91
CA SER A 482 18.04 -3.38 8.61
C SER A 482 18.61 -3.18 7.20
N TYR A 483 19.70 -3.87 6.88
CA TYR A 483 20.35 -3.73 5.58
C TYR A 483 19.47 -4.32 4.48
N GLU A 484 18.93 -5.52 4.67
CA GLU A 484 18.07 -6.16 3.66
C GLU A 484 16.72 -5.46 3.51
N GLN A 485 16.16 -4.90 4.59
CA GLN A 485 14.98 -4.02 4.50
C GLN A 485 15.24 -2.84 3.57
N MET A 486 16.41 -2.21 3.66
CA MET A 486 16.77 -1.11 2.77
C MET A 486 16.92 -1.57 1.32
N ARG A 487 17.64 -2.67 1.08
CA ARG A 487 17.76 -3.31 -0.25
C ARG A 487 16.38 -3.56 -0.87
N TRP A 488 15.46 -4.11 -0.08
CA TRP A 488 14.08 -4.38 -0.49
C TRP A 488 13.32 -3.10 -0.87
N MET A 489 13.43 -2.05 -0.07
CA MET A 489 12.78 -0.77 -0.32
C MET A 489 13.29 -0.09 -1.59
N ARG A 490 14.60 -0.13 -1.86
CA ARG A 490 15.21 0.41 -3.08
C ARG A 490 14.70 -0.28 -4.34
N ARG A 491 14.71 -1.62 -4.33
CA ARG A 491 14.14 -2.43 -5.39
C ARG A 491 12.66 -2.09 -5.63
N THR A 492 11.88 -1.98 -4.56
CA THR A 492 10.45 -1.64 -4.65
C THR A 492 10.23 -0.23 -5.18
N LEU A 493 11.06 0.74 -4.77
CA LEU A 493 11.02 2.12 -5.26
C LEU A 493 11.28 2.18 -6.77
N ALA A 494 12.32 1.49 -7.25
CA ALA A 494 12.66 1.50 -8.67
C ALA A 494 11.56 0.85 -9.53
N GLN A 495 11.00 -0.28 -9.06
CA GLN A 495 9.84 -0.90 -9.69
C GLN A 495 8.68 0.09 -9.82
N ARG A 496 8.36 0.83 -8.76
CA ARG A 496 7.26 1.80 -8.78
C ARG A 496 7.52 2.99 -9.69
N ARG A 497 8.76 3.49 -9.72
CA ARG A 497 9.17 4.51 -10.70
C ARG A 497 8.95 4.01 -12.13
N ALA A 498 9.25 2.74 -12.41
CA ALA A 498 9.03 2.13 -13.73
C ALA A 498 7.54 1.87 -14.03
N TRP A 499 6.72 1.57 -13.01
CA TRP A 499 5.28 1.38 -13.14
C TRP A 499 4.53 2.66 -13.46
N GLU A 500 5.00 3.79 -12.94
CA GLU A 500 4.25 5.03 -12.92
C GLU A 500 3.74 5.49 -14.31
N PRO A 501 4.54 5.47 -15.39
CA PRO A 501 4.05 5.82 -16.72
C PRO A 501 2.94 4.89 -17.23
N CYS A 502 2.93 3.64 -16.77
CA CYS A 502 1.94 2.63 -17.16
C CYS A 502 0.61 2.78 -16.39
N LEU A 503 0.67 3.27 -15.15
CA LEU A 503 -0.49 3.45 -14.29
C LEU A 503 -1.28 4.72 -14.64
N ARG A 504 -0.64 5.73 -15.25
CA ARG A 504 -1.29 6.97 -15.67
C ARG A 504 -1.95 6.87 -17.04
N THR A 505 -3.12 7.49 -17.23
CA THR A 505 -3.87 7.47 -18.50
C THR A 505 -3.13 8.23 -19.62
N PRO A 506 -2.99 7.67 -20.84
CA PRO A 506 -3.69 6.49 -21.39
C PRO A 506 -3.10 5.11 -21.04
N GLY A 507 -2.06 5.06 -20.22
CA GLY A 507 -1.32 3.86 -19.85
C GLY A 507 -0.21 3.55 -20.84
N CYS A 508 0.61 2.55 -20.53
CA CYS A 508 1.63 2.08 -21.46
C CYS A 508 1.09 0.88 -22.26
N SER A 509 1.11 0.99 -23.59
CA SER A 509 0.78 -0.10 -24.50
C SER A 509 1.91 -1.13 -24.53
N CYS A 510 1.59 -2.40 -24.68
CA CYS A 510 2.58 -3.47 -24.79
C CYS A 510 2.29 -4.41 -25.96
N ASP A 511 3.32 -5.14 -26.39
CA ASP A 511 3.19 -6.27 -27.32
C ASP A 511 3.29 -7.58 -26.52
N PRO A 512 2.25 -8.43 -26.50
CA PRO A 512 2.27 -9.69 -25.76
C PRO A 512 3.37 -10.65 -26.24
N ALA A 513 3.84 -10.54 -27.48
CA ALA A 513 4.93 -11.36 -27.99
C ALA A 513 6.32 -10.87 -27.54
N ALA A 514 6.45 -9.58 -27.22
CA ALA A 514 7.72 -8.96 -26.85
C ALA A 514 7.92 -8.85 -25.32
N GLN A 515 6.87 -9.03 -24.51
CA GLN A 515 6.90 -8.91 -23.04
C GLN A 515 7.55 -7.59 -22.54
N GLY A 516 7.31 -6.48 -23.24
CA GLY A 516 7.96 -5.19 -22.95
C GLY A 516 7.42 -4.43 -21.73
N CYS A 517 6.83 -5.12 -20.74
CA CYS A 517 6.32 -4.48 -19.53
C CYS A 517 7.39 -4.35 -18.45
N PRO A 518 7.33 -3.31 -17.59
CA PRO A 518 8.18 -3.21 -16.42
C PRO A 518 8.09 -4.47 -15.53
N ALA A 519 9.15 -4.75 -14.77
CA ALA A 519 9.16 -5.86 -13.81
C ALA A 519 7.98 -5.76 -12.82
N GLY A 520 7.29 -6.86 -12.55
CA GLY A 520 6.07 -6.88 -11.71
C GLY A 520 4.78 -6.41 -12.42
N MET A 521 4.84 -6.19 -13.73
CA MET A 521 3.66 -5.97 -14.58
C MET A 521 3.58 -7.01 -15.71
N THR A 522 2.35 -7.36 -16.06
CA THR A 522 2.05 -8.28 -17.16
C THR A 522 1.36 -7.54 -18.31
N CYS A 523 1.73 -7.89 -19.54
CA CYS A 523 1.03 -7.43 -20.73
C CYS A 523 -0.33 -8.15 -20.82
N VAL A 524 -1.41 -7.44 -20.47
CA VAL A 524 -2.76 -8.01 -20.40
C VAL A 524 -3.67 -7.43 -21.49
N PRO A 525 -4.65 -8.22 -21.98
CA PRO A 525 -5.66 -7.70 -22.88
C PRO A 525 -6.56 -6.71 -22.13
N PHE A 526 -6.86 -5.58 -22.75
CA PHE A 526 -7.77 -4.57 -22.19
C PHE A 526 -8.82 -4.16 -23.22
N ASP A 527 -10.07 -4.10 -22.76
CA ASP A 527 -11.19 -3.60 -23.54
C ASP A 527 -11.20 -2.07 -23.48
N GLY A 528 -10.68 -1.42 -24.52
CA GLY A 528 -10.58 0.05 -24.65
C GLY A 528 -11.91 0.82 -24.64
N GLY A 529 -13.04 0.14 -24.42
CA GLY A 529 -14.37 0.67 -24.71
C GLY A 529 -14.59 0.85 -26.22
N ASP A 530 -15.86 0.85 -26.64
CA ASP A 530 -16.27 1.16 -28.02
C ASP A 530 -15.92 0.14 -29.12
N GLY A 531 -16.27 -1.13 -28.94
CA GLY A 531 -16.46 -2.07 -30.06
C GLY A 531 -15.27 -2.24 -31.01
N ALA A 532 -14.05 -2.01 -30.50
CA ALA A 532 -12.82 -2.19 -31.26
C ALA A 532 -12.72 -3.63 -31.76
N ALA A 533 -12.47 -3.80 -33.06
CA ALA A 533 -12.39 -5.12 -33.71
C ALA A 533 -11.12 -5.91 -33.33
N THR A 534 -10.23 -5.32 -32.54
CA THR A 534 -8.92 -5.87 -32.15
C THR A 534 -8.70 -5.66 -30.66
N THR A 535 -8.34 -6.73 -29.94
CA THR A 535 -7.93 -6.69 -28.53
C THR A 535 -6.72 -5.77 -28.39
N ALA A 536 -6.84 -4.70 -27.59
CA ALA A 536 -5.72 -3.84 -27.24
C ALA A 536 -4.96 -4.44 -26.04
N TRP A 537 -3.68 -4.12 -25.91
CA TRP A 537 -2.79 -4.67 -24.89
C TRP A 537 -2.11 -3.53 -24.13
N ARG A 538 -2.03 -3.67 -22.81
CA ARG A 538 -1.38 -2.72 -21.91
C ARG A 538 -0.69 -3.44 -20.77
N CYS A 539 0.32 -2.82 -20.18
CA CYS A 539 0.86 -3.34 -18.93
C CYS A 539 -0.10 -3.05 -17.79
N ASP A 540 -0.30 -4.03 -16.94
CA ASP A 540 -1.08 -3.92 -15.69
C ASP A 540 -0.32 -4.66 -14.59
N LEU A 541 -0.61 -4.34 -13.33
CA LEU A 541 0.10 -4.92 -12.18
C LEU A 541 -0.16 -6.42 -12.07
N ASP A 542 0.89 -7.17 -11.71
CA ASP A 542 0.81 -8.61 -11.54
C ASP A 542 -0.16 -9.03 -10.43
N GLY A 543 -1.01 -9.99 -10.77
CA GLY A 543 -1.91 -10.71 -9.89
C GLY A 543 -1.22 -11.67 -8.92
N ALA A 544 -1.95 -12.15 -7.90
CA ALA A 544 -1.43 -13.11 -6.93
C ALA A 544 -1.41 -14.57 -7.42
N ALA A 545 -2.16 -14.91 -8.48
CA ALA A 545 -2.20 -16.27 -8.99
C ALA A 545 -1.00 -16.57 -9.90
N ASN A 546 -0.36 -17.71 -9.64
CA ASN A 546 0.70 -18.25 -10.47
C ASN A 546 0.14 -18.88 -11.75
N PRO A 547 0.97 -19.08 -12.79
CA PRO A 547 0.61 -19.94 -13.92
C PRO A 547 0.05 -21.29 -13.44
N GLY A 548 -1.08 -21.71 -14.00
CA GLY A 548 -1.85 -22.88 -13.58
C GLY A 548 -2.96 -22.60 -12.56
N GLY A 549 -2.86 -21.50 -11.82
CA GLY A 549 -3.82 -21.10 -10.79
C GLY A 549 -5.16 -20.63 -11.37
N ARG A 550 -6.23 -20.74 -10.58
CA ARG A 550 -7.56 -20.23 -10.95
C ARG A 550 -7.57 -18.69 -10.97
N CYS A 551 -8.33 -18.10 -11.88
CA CYS A 551 -8.42 -16.65 -12.01
C CYS A 551 -9.86 -16.15 -12.23
N GLY A 552 -10.21 -15.03 -11.60
CA GLY A 552 -11.50 -14.35 -11.85
C GLY A 552 -11.48 -13.41 -13.06
N GLY A 553 -10.29 -13.00 -13.51
CA GLY A 553 -10.06 -12.05 -14.60
C GLY A 553 -8.58 -11.75 -14.80
N ALA A 554 -8.25 -10.90 -15.77
CA ALA A 554 -6.86 -10.62 -16.17
C ALA A 554 -5.96 -10.17 -15.00
N ILE A 555 -6.48 -9.33 -14.10
CA ILE A 555 -5.74 -8.78 -12.95
C ILE A 555 -5.42 -9.80 -11.84
N ALA A 556 -5.96 -11.02 -11.93
CA ALA A 556 -5.72 -12.05 -10.93
C ALA A 556 -4.40 -12.80 -11.17
N CYS A 557 -3.86 -12.73 -12.39
CA CYS A 557 -2.69 -13.48 -12.83
C CYS A 557 -1.41 -12.64 -12.75
N GLY A 558 -0.33 -13.20 -12.23
CA GLY A 558 1.00 -12.58 -12.19
C GLY A 558 2.03 -13.33 -13.03
N HIS A 559 3.31 -12.95 -12.92
CA HIS A 559 4.44 -13.65 -13.56
C HIS A 559 4.27 -13.80 -15.08
N GLY A 560 3.80 -12.75 -15.76
CA GLY A 560 3.64 -12.75 -17.22
C GLY A 560 2.49 -13.63 -17.74
N SER A 561 1.57 -14.04 -16.86
CA SER A 561 0.44 -14.91 -17.22
C SER A 561 -0.88 -14.15 -17.37
N ILE A 562 -1.76 -14.66 -18.24
CA ILE A 562 -3.06 -14.07 -18.54
C ILE A 562 -4.20 -15.02 -18.16
N CYS A 563 -5.35 -14.45 -17.78
CA CYS A 563 -6.51 -15.24 -17.39
C CYS A 563 -7.31 -15.72 -18.61
N VAL A 564 -7.22 -17.02 -18.91
CA VAL A 564 -7.86 -17.66 -20.07
C VAL A 564 -8.92 -18.65 -19.59
N GLY A 565 -10.06 -18.67 -20.29
CA GLY A 565 -11.13 -19.63 -20.05
C GLY A 565 -10.82 -20.99 -20.66
N THR A 566 -11.22 -22.05 -19.98
CA THR A 566 -11.15 -23.44 -20.44
C THR A 566 -12.52 -23.91 -20.94
N PRO A 567 -12.62 -25.03 -21.69
CA PRO A 567 -13.90 -25.56 -22.17
C PRO A 567 -14.92 -25.90 -21.06
N ASP A 568 -14.45 -26.15 -19.83
CA ASP A 568 -15.28 -26.50 -18.68
C ASP A 568 -15.80 -25.28 -17.90
N ASP A 569 -15.68 -24.07 -18.45
CA ASP A 569 -16.02 -22.79 -17.80
C ASP A 569 -15.17 -22.48 -16.55
N ASP A 570 -14.05 -23.21 -16.36
CA ASP A 570 -13.00 -22.84 -15.41
C ASP A 570 -12.05 -21.83 -16.07
N ARG A 571 -11.51 -20.89 -15.30
CA ARG A 571 -10.56 -19.88 -15.82
C ARG A 571 -9.24 -20.01 -15.09
N ARG A 572 -8.14 -20.02 -15.84
CA ARG A 572 -6.79 -20.22 -15.32
C ARG A 572 -5.80 -19.20 -15.84
N CYS A 573 -4.81 -18.90 -15.01
CA CYS A 573 -3.65 -18.13 -15.40
C CYS A 573 -2.75 -18.99 -16.28
N THR A 574 -2.47 -18.53 -17.49
CA THR A 574 -1.60 -19.23 -18.44
C THR A 574 -0.53 -18.30 -18.96
N ARG A 575 0.70 -18.79 -19.06
CA ARG A 575 1.80 -18.04 -19.69
C ARG A 575 1.52 -17.81 -21.17
N ILE A 576 1.92 -16.63 -21.66
CA ILE A 576 1.96 -16.34 -23.09
C ILE A 576 3.21 -17.00 -23.67
N CYS A 577 3.04 -17.78 -24.73
CA CYS A 577 4.14 -18.42 -25.41
C CYS A 577 4.96 -17.41 -26.22
N THR A 578 6.14 -17.09 -25.70
CA THR A 578 7.19 -16.36 -26.40
C THR A 578 8.37 -17.29 -26.69
N PRO A 579 9.36 -16.90 -27.52
CA PRO A 579 10.52 -17.75 -27.80
C PRO A 579 11.29 -18.24 -26.56
N GLY A 580 11.18 -17.55 -25.41
CA GLY A 580 11.79 -17.95 -24.14
C GLY A 580 11.00 -19.00 -23.34
N VAL A 581 9.70 -19.19 -23.62
CA VAL A 581 8.86 -20.16 -22.91
C VAL A 581 8.98 -21.53 -23.59
N THR A 582 9.97 -22.31 -23.17
CA THR A 582 10.25 -23.64 -23.75
C THR A 582 9.68 -24.79 -22.93
N ALA A 583 9.25 -24.52 -21.70
CA ALA A 583 8.83 -25.53 -20.73
C ALA A 583 7.38 -26.01 -20.90
N CYS A 584 6.68 -25.65 -21.98
CA CYS A 584 5.31 -26.11 -22.20
C CYS A 584 4.84 -26.17 -23.65
N ARG A 585 3.72 -26.88 -23.86
CA ARG A 585 3.04 -26.97 -25.16
C ARG A 585 2.28 -25.68 -25.47
N CYS A 586 2.62 -25.04 -26.59
CA CYS A 586 1.97 -23.80 -27.02
C CYS A 586 0.76 -24.06 -27.92
N GLU A 587 -0.40 -23.52 -27.55
CA GLU A 587 -1.65 -23.61 -28.30
C GLU A 587 -2.21 -22.22 -28.61
N GLY A 588 -2.91 -22.07 -29.75
CA GLY A 588 -3.46 -20.79 -30.17
C GLY A 588 -4.72 -20.42 -29.38
N ALA A 589 -4.67 -19.34 -28.60
CA ALA A 589 -5.85 -18.72 -28.00
C ALA A 589 -6.51 -17.79 -29.02
N THR A 590 -7.33 -18.36 -29.91
CA THR A 590 -7.89 -17.65 -31.08
C THR A 590 -8.63 -16.35 -30.74
N ASP A 591 -9.31 -16.27 -29.59
CA ASP A 591 -10.02 -15.07 -29.14
C ASP A 591 -9.09 -13.92 -28.73
N LEU A 592 -7.84 -14.23 -28.39
CA LEU A 592 -6.84 -13.25 -27.95
C LEU A 592 -5.76 -12.98 -29.01
N GLY A 593 -5.70 -13.81 -30.07
CA GLY A 593 -4.69 -13.69 -31.12
C GLY A 593 -3.25 -13.99 -30.66
N VAL A 594 -3.09 -14.73 -29.56
CA VAL A 594 -1.78 -15.12 -29.00
C VAL A 594 -1.70 -16.63 -28.80
N HIS A 595 -0.47 -17.16 -28.68
CA HIS A 595 -0.25 -18.53 -28.24
C HIS A 595 -0.08 -18.57 -26.73
N VAL A 596 -0.66 -19.57 -26.07
CA VAL A 596 -0.61 -19.76 -24.62
C VAL A 596 -0.16 -21.17 -24.25
N CYS A 597 0.34 -21.30 -23.04
CA CYS A 597 0.84 -22.53 -22.45
C CYS A 597 -0.31 -23.50 -22.08
N ALA A 598 -0.55 -24.53 -22.89
CA ALA A 598 -1.64 -25.48 -22.70
C ALA A 598 -1.53 -26.28 -21.39
N ASP A 599 -0.30 -26.53 -20.92
CA ASP A 599 -0.04 -27.24 -19.66
C ASP A 599 -0.56 -26.45 -18.45
N ASP A 600 -0.47 -25.12 -18.48
CA ASP A 600 -1.03 -24.25 -17.43
C ASP A 600 -2.57 -24.31 -17.41
N LEU A 601 -3.20 -24.65 -18.53
CA LEU A 601 -4.65 -24.83 -18.63
C LEU A 601 -5.11 -26.22 -18.16
N GLY A 602 -4.18 -27.14 -17.88
CA GLY A 602 -4.48 -28.54 -17.55
C GLY A 602 -5.04 -29.32 -18.74
N LEU A 603 -4.68 -28.93 -19.96
CA LEU A 603 -5.08 -29.62 -21.19
C LEU A 603 -4.02 -30.69 -21.53
N GLU A 604 -4.37 -31.96 -21.42
CA GLU A 604 -3.50 -33.08 -21.81
C GLU A 604 -3.25 -33.16 -23.33
#